data_AF-A0A351XB51-F1
#
_entry.id   AF-A0A351XB51-F1
#
_cell.length_a   1.000
_cell.length_b   1.000
_cell.length_c   1.000
_cell.angle_alpha   90.00
_cell.angle_beta   90.00
_cell.angle_gamma   90.00
#
_symmetry.space_group_name_H-M   'P 1'
#
loop_
_entity.id
_entity.type
_entity.pdbx_description
1 polymer ?
#
loop_
_entity_poly.entity_id
_entity_poly.type
_entity_poly.pdbx_seq_one_letter_code
_entity_poly.pdbx_strand_id
1 'polypeptide(L)'
;MAKKQFKAGAYGVIAAILVAVMLIGLTAFAFISRYNGFSDEKIALSYADTIVQTGDGYNALKVSAVSKNQKFGTFVTDAYMAPYINDGEEVEQNPAIGTGTEEEAQLLDSIYNTMYDFFLDLINNIGLENYDEFYSTYFAKLKEVRADVLNDEYMDTDFMFSVFESNVETYGESLTGTEEKLADDEKTVIKEASTGIYQTMFGTDYKLTATVKDKKILSDDEVKAYADGYKDRIVTFIQNGDTKAENLESEKQDKMIAAYDNLNVADSINGVSVCTVSVCDDKGNEVASTEINVIKIGNTWYVDNTNSDTSPLYLAYSTTPDTDL
;
A
#
# COMPACT_ATOMS: atom_id res chain seq x y z
N MET A 1 -44.63 23.35 -9.62
CA MET A 1 -43.36 22.86 -9.06
C MET A 1 -43.04 21.52 -9.72
N ALA A 2 -42.05 21.51 -10.62
CA ALA A 2 -41.65 20.29 -11.34
C ALA A 2 -40.79 19.42 -10.41
N LYS A 3 -41.15 18.13 -10.26
CA LYS A 3 -40.31 17.14 -9.59
C LYS A 3 -39.01 16.99 -10.38
N LYS A 4 -37.85 17.26 -9.75
CA LYS A 4 -36.55 16.84 -10.29
C LYS A 4 -36.55 15.32 -10.37
N GLN A 5 -36.67 14.79 -11.59
CA GLN A 5 -36.57 13.37 -11.87
C GLN A 5 -35.10 12.98 -11.71
N PHE A 6 -34.79 12.11 -10.75
CA PHE A 6 -33.45 11.58 -10.53
C PHE A 6 -33.02 10.81 -11.79
N LYS A 7 -31.96 11.24 -12.47
CA LYS A 7 -31.47 10.63 -13.72
C LYS A 7 -30.67 9.35 -13.42
N ALA A 8 -31.33 8.33 -12.88
CA ALA A 8 -30.71 7.03 -12.55
C ALA A 8 -30.01 6.36 -13.77
N GLY A 9 -30.50 6.62 -14.99
CA GLY A 9 -29.91 6.06 -16.21
C GLY A 9 -28.56 6.67 -16.64
N ALA A 10 -28.22 7.88 -16.20
CA ALA A 10 -26.91 8.49 -16.51
C ALA A 10 -25.85 7.99 -15.52
N TYR A 11 -26.14 8.02 -14.22
CA TYR A 11 -25.24 7.51 -13.18
C TYR A 11 -24.93 6.02 -13.32
N GLY A 12 -25.88 5.19 -13.78
CA GLY A 12 -25.63 3.77 -14.03
C GLY A 12 -24.66 3.50 -15.19
N VAL A 13 -24.63 4.35 -16.22
CA VAL A 13 -23.68 4.25 -17.33
C VAL A 13 -22.30 4.77 -16.91
N ILE A 14 -22.26 5.83 -16.11
CA ILE A 14 -21.03 6.43 -15.57
C ILE A 14 -20.32 5.46 -14.62
N ALA A 15 -21.05 4.88 -13.66
CA ALA A 15 -20.51 3.86 -12.76
C ALA A 15 -20.03 2.63 -13.54
N ALA A 16 -20.75 2.20 -14.58
CA ALA A 16 -20.32 1.08 -15.42
C ALA A 16 -19.04 1.37 -16.20
N ILE A 17 -18.84 2.60 -16.70
CA ILE A 17 -17.63 3.00 -17.40
C ILE A 17 -16.45 3.15 -16.42
N LEU A 18 -16.66 3.76 -15.25
CA LEU A 18 -15.63 3.85 -14.20
C LEU A 18 -15.17 2.47 -13.74
N VAL A 19 -16.11 1.55 -13.49
CA VAL A 19 -15.81 0.15 -13.18
C VAL A 19 -15.07 -0.53 -14.32
N ALA A 20 -15.46 -0.29 -15.58
CA ALA A 20 -14.76 -0.86 -16.73
C ALA A 20 -13.32 -0.33 -16.89
N VAL A 21 -13.09 0.98 -16.70
CA VAL A 21 -11.75 1.59 -16.74
C VAL A 21 -10.89 1.07 -15.58
N MET A 22 -11.45 0.97 -14.37
CA MET A 22 -10.79 0.32 -13.24
C MET A 22 -10.45 -1.15 -13.56
N LEU A 23 -11.38 -1.92 -14.12
CA LEU A 23 -11.15 -3.32 -14.48
C LEU A 23 -10.06 -3.47 -15.56
N ILE A 24 -10.04 -2.59 -16.56
CA ILE A 24 -8.99 -2.55 -17.59
C ILE A 24 -7.63 -2.20 -16.97
N GLY A 25 -7.59 -1.20 -16.08
CA GLY A 25 -6.39 -0.84 -15.32
C GLY A 25 -5.88 -2.00 -14.46
N LEU A 26 -6.76 -2.65 -13.72
CA LEU A 26 -6.46 -3.82 -12.88
C LEU A 26 -5.94 -5.00 -13.71
N THR A 27 -6.52 -5.26 -14.90
CA THR A 27 -6.05 -6.33 -15.78
C THR A 27 -4.71 -6.01 -16.44
N ALA A 28 -4.50 -4.76 -16.87
CA ALA A 28 -3.20 -4.32 -17.39
C ALA A 28 -2.11 -4.39 -16.32
N PHE A 29 -2.39 -3.90 -15.10
CA PHE A 29 -1.48 -3.99 -13.96
C PHE A 29 -1.16 -5.45 -13.61
N ALA A 30 -2.17 -6.32 -13.52
CA ALA A 30 -1.96 -7.75 -13.25
C ALA A 30 -1.13 -8.43 -14.34
N PHE A 31 -1.32 -8.07 -15.61
CA PHE A 31 -0.54 -8.61 -16.72
C PHE A 31 0.91 -8.11 -16.72
N ILE A 32 1.13 -6.81 -16.50
CA ILE A 32 2.46 -6.19 -16.42
C ILE A 32 3.21 -6.74 -15.21
N SER A 33 2.59 -6.79 -14.03
CA SER A 33 3.18 -7.37 -12.82
C SER A 33 3.60 -8.82 -13.03
N ARG A 34 2.73 -9.65 -13.64
CA ARG A 34 3.06 -11.05 -13.96
C ARG A 34 4.19 -11.17 -14.99
N TYR A 35 4.27 -10.28 -15.96
CA TYR A 35 5.34 -10.26 -16.95
C TYR A 35 6.67 -9.77 -16.34
N ASN A 36 6.62 -8.74 -15.50
CA ASN A 36 7.76 -8.22 -14.76
C ASN A 36 8.33 -9.27 -13.80
N GLY A 37 7.47 -10.09 -13.20
CA GLY A 37 7.88 -11.21 -12.34
C GLY A 37 8.77 -12.25 -13.02
N PHE A 38 8.95 -12.25 -14.34
CA PHE A 38 9.95 -13.12 -15.00
C PHE A 38 11.36 -12.52 -15.06
N SER A 39 11.56 -11.29 -14.57
CA SER A 39 12.83 -10.58 -14.57
C SER A 39 13.08 -9.89 -13.23
N ASP A 40 14.24 -10.16 -12.65
CA ASP A 40 14.75 -9.51 -11.45
C ASP A 40 14.77 -7.98 -11.58
N GLU A 41 15.35 -7.46 -12.66
CA GLU A 41 15.42 -6.00 -12.90
C GLU A 41 14.05 -5.37 -13.03
N LYS A 42 13.13 -6.00 -13.77
CA LYS A 42 11.80 -5.43 -14.00
C LYS A 42 10.97 -5.43 -12.73
N ILE A 43 11.08 -6.44 -11.87
CA ILE A 43 10.33 -6.46 -10.61
C ILE A 43 10.91 -5.44 -9.62
N ALA A 44 12.24 -5.33 -9.52
CA ALA A 44 12.90 -4.30 -8.70
C ALA A 44 12.55 -2.89 -9.19
N LEU A 45 12.59 -2.65 -10.50
CA LEU A 45 12.21 -1.38 -11.09
C LEU A 45 10.73 -1.08 -10.87
N SER A 46 9.83 -2.06 -11.09
CA SER A 46 8.39 -1.87 -10.87
C SER A 46 8.09 -1.50 -9.41
N TYR A 47 8.81 -2.10 -8.47
CA TYR A 47 8.68 -1.79 -7.05
C TYR A 47 9.11 -0.35 -6.74
N ALA A 48 10.32 0.03 -7.17
CA ALA A 48 10.82 1.38 -6.96
C ALA A 48 10.00 2.46 -7.67
N ASP A 49 9.63 2.21 -8.93
CA ASP A 49 8.89 3.17 -9.75
C ASP A 49 7.49 3.42 -9.17
N THR A 50 6.81 2.40 -8.62
CA THR A 50 5.54 2.61 -7.92
C THR A 50 5.71 3.59 -6.74
N ILE A 51 6.75 3.42 -5.92
CA ILE A 51 7.02 4.30 -4.78
C ILE A 51 7.35 5.71 -5.25
N VAL A 52 8.26 5.85 -6.21
CA VAL A 52 8.79 7.15 -6.67
C VAL A 52 7.74 7.95 -7.44
N GLN A 53 6.97 7.29 -8.31
CA GLN A 53 6.04 7.99 -9.20
C GLN A 53 4.72 8.34 -8.50
N THR A 54 4.29 7.56 -7.52
CA THR A 54 2.96 7.74 -6.91
C THR A 54 2.98 7.88 -5.39
N GLY A 55 4.12 7.66 -4.73
CA GLY A 55 4.18 7.60 -3.27
C GLY A 55 3.52 6.35 -2.67
N ASP A 56 3.10 5.39 -3.49
CA ASP A 56 2.24 4.30 -3.06
C ASP A 56 3.04 3.06 -2.66
N GLY A 57 3.50 3.05 -1.41
CA GLY A 57 4.22 1.89 -0.85
C GLY A 57 3.36 0.64 -0.75
N TYR A 58 2.05 0.79 -0.53
CA TYR A 58 1.13 -0.33 -0.40
C TYR A 58 1.01 -1.11 -1.72
N ASN A 59 0.77 -0.41 -2.83
CA ASN A 59 0.72 -1.03 -4.15
C ASN A 59 2.09 -1.58 -4.57
N ALA A 60 3.19 -0.96 -4.16
CA ALA A 60 4.53 -1.51 -4.38
C ALA A 60 4.68 -2.88 -3.69
N LEU A 61 4.22 -3.04 -2.45
CA LEU A 61 4.31 -4.30 -1.70
C LEU A 61 3.53 -5.47 -2.33
N LYS A 62 2.64 -5.22 -3.30
CA LYS A 62 1.93 -6.28 -4.03
C LYS A 62 2.87 -7.17 -4.86
N VAL A 63 4.11 -6.76 -5.13
CA VAL A 63 5.13 -7.60 -5.81
C VAL A 63 6.11 -8.27 -4.84
N SER A 64 5.87 -8.19 -3.53
CA SER A 64 6.72 -8.80 -2.50
C SER A 64 6.60 -10.32 -2.42
N ALA A 65 7.50 -10.94 -1.66
CA ALA A 65 7.50 -12.38 -1.38
C ALA A 65 6.17 -12.89 -0.79
N VAL A 66 5.44 -12.04 -0.05
CA VAL A 66 4.10 -12.33 0.48
C VAL A 66 3.15 -12.80 -0.63
N SER A 67 3.26 -12.17 -1.81
CA SER A 67 2.37 -12.43 -2.96
C SER A 67 2.56 -13.81 -3.59
N LYS A 68 3.55 -14.59 -3.16
CA LYS A 68 3.83 -15.93 -3.68
C LYS A 68 2.73 -16.93 -3.30
N ASN A 69 2.23 -16.86 -2.07
CA ASN A 69 1.31 -17.87 -1.51
C ASN A 69 -0.10 -17.31 -1.25
N GLN A 70 -0.25 -15.98 -1.22
CA GLN A 70 -1.52 -15.29 -0.97
C GLN A 70 -1.52 -13.92 -1.65
N LYS A 71 -2.67 -13.24 -1.74
CA LYS A 71 -2.67 -11.84 -2.17
C LYS A 71 -2.21 -10.96 -1.03
N PHE A 72 -1.47 -9.88 -1.32
CA PHE A 72 -1.02 -8.95 -0.28
C PHE A 72 -2.18 -8.36 0.55
N GLY A 73 -3.29 -7.97 -0.09
CA GLY A 73 -4.48 -7.51 0.65
C GLY A 73 -5.08 -8.58 1.57
N THR A 74 -5.13 -9.84 1.13
CA THR A 74 -5.58 -10.96 1.97
C THR A 74 -4.65 -11.18 3.16
N PHE A 75 -3.34 -11.08 2.94
CA PHE A 75 -2.37 -11.10 4.05
C PHE A 75 -2.67 -10.00 5.06
N VAL A 76 -2.90 -8.75 4.61
CA VAL A 76 -3.23 -7.64 5.52
C VAL A 76 -4.53 -7.92 6.29
N THR A 77 -5.56 -8.44 5.61
CA THR A 77 -6.83 -8.81 6.24
C THR A 77 -6.63 -9.85 7.33
N ASP A 78 -6.03 -10.99 6.98
CA ASP A 78 -5.93 -12.14 7.87
C ASP A 78 -4.91 -11.90 9.00
N ALA A 79 -3.82 -11.17 8.74
CA ALA A 79 -2.74 -10.94 9.70
C ALA A 79 -2.95 -9.71 10.60
N TYR A 80 -3.66 -8.68 10.15
CA TYR A 80 -3.72 -7.38 10.86
C TYR A 80 -5.14 -6.84 11.07
N MET A 81 -6.09 -7.10 10.17
CA MET A 81 -7.47 -6.64 10.35
C MET A 81 -8.32 -7.61 11.16
N ALA A 82 -8.05 -8.91 11.08
CA ALA A 82 -8.85 -9.96 11.71
C ALA A 82 -9.21 -9.72 13.20
N PRO A 83 -8.31 -9.19 14.06
CA PRO A 83 -8.64 -8.86 15.45
C PRO A 83 -9.71 -7.77 15.62
N TYR A 84 -9.91 -6.94 14.60
CA TYR A 84 -10.77 -5.77 14.66
C TYR A 84 -12.08 -5.95 13.90
N ILE A 85 -12.22 -6.99 13.08
CA ILE A 85 -13.47 -7.31 12.38
C ILE A 85 -14.57 -7.62 13.40
N ASN A 86 -15.65 -6.85 13.36
CA ASN A 86 -16.85 -6.95 14.18
C ASN A 86 -18.09 -6.56 13.35
N ASP A 87 -18.48 -7.45 12.43
CA ASP A 87 -19.52 -7.23 11.42
C ASP A 87 -20.65 -8.27 11.49
N GLY A 88 -20.79 -8.93 12.65
CA GLY A 88 -21.82 -9.94 12.88
C GLY A 88 -23.24 -9.36 12.89
N GLU A 89 -24.25 -10.20 12.66
CA GLU A 89 -25.66 -9.79 12.55
C GLU A 89 -26.19 -9.03 13.78
N GLU A 90 -25.59 -9.23 14.96
CA GLU A 90 -25.99 -8.57 16.21
C GLU A 90 -25.29 -7.22 16.45
N VAL A 91 -24.32 -6.84 15.61
CA VAL A 91 -23.55 -5.61 15.75
C VAL A 91 -24.20 -4.49 14.93
N GLU A 92 -24.76 -3.51 15.62
CA GLU A 92 -25.39 -2.36 14.96
C GLU A 92 -24.33 -1.37 14.45
N GLN A 93 -24.38 -1.08 13.16
CA GLN A 93 -23.67 0.05 12.56
C GLN A 93 -24.41 1.36 12.86
N ASN A 94 -23.67 2.46 13.07
CA ASN A 94 -24.27 3.78 13.22
C ASN A 94 -25.22 4.08 12.03
N PRO A 95 -26.49 4.46 12.30
CA PRO A 95 -27.52 4.63 11.28
C PRO A 95 -27.27 5.78 10.30
N ALA A 96 -26.30 6.66 10.57
CA ALA A 96 -25.86 7.70 9.64
C ALA A 96 -25.01 7.13 8.49
N ILE A 97 -24.35 5.99 8.68
CA ILE A 97 -23.49 5.36 7.66
C ILE A 97 -24.34 4.68 6.58
N GLY A 98 -23.96 4.82 5.31
CA GLY A 98 -24.66 4.27 4.15
C GLY A 98 -25.89 5.08 3.70
N THR A 99 -26.05 6.33 4.17
CA THR A 99 -27.22 7.17 3.89
C THR A 99 -27.02 8.13 2.71
N GLY A 100 -25.76 8.38 2.31
CA GLY A 100 -25.37 9.39 1.33
C GLY A 100 -25.64 10.83 1.79
N THR A 101 -25.70 11.06 3.10
CA THR A 101 -26.04 12.37 3.67
C THR A 101 -24.80 13.22 3.94
N GLU A 102 -25.01 14.52 4.13
CA GLU A 102 -23.95 15.45 4.57
C GLU A 102 -23.42 15.07 5.96
N GLU A 103 -24.28 14.55 6.84
CA GLU A 103 -23.89 14.07 8.16
C GLU A 103 -22.94 12.87 8.06
N GLU A 104 -23.24 11.91 7.19
CA GLU A 104 -22.32 10.80 6.90
C GLU A 104 -20.97 11.30 6.39
N ALA A 105 -20.97 12.22 5.42
CA ALA A 105 -19.74 12.79 4.87
C ALA A 105 -18.88 13.44 5.97
N GLN A 106 -19.48 14.23 6.85
CA GLN A 106 -18.76 14.88 7.96
C GLN A 106 -18.19 13.89 8.97
N LEU A 107 -18.94 12.85 9.32
CA LEU A 107 -18.46 11.80 10.22
C LEU A 107 -17.29 11.02 9.60
N LEU A 108 -17.45 10.62 8.34
CA LEU A 108 -16.41 9.93 7.60
C LEU A 108 -15.16 10.80 7.46
N ASP A 109 -15.29 12.05 7.00
CA ASP A 109 -14.19 13.01 6.87
C ASP A 109 -13.43 13.19 8.20
N SER A 110 -14.13 13.20 9.33
CA SER A 110 -13.50 13.26 10.66
C SER A 110 -12.59 12.05 10.91
N ILE A 111 -13.01 10.85 10.51
CA ILE A 111 -12.20 9.63 10.63
C ILE A 111 -11.02 9.67 9.66
N TYR A 112 -11.27 9.94 8.37
CA TYR A 112 -10.23 9.98 7.33
C TYR A 112 -9.11 10.96 7.68
N ASN A 113 -9.45 12.17 8.13
CA ASN A 113 -8.47 13.19 8.50
C ASN A 113 -7.70 12.82 9.77
N THR A 114 -8.38 12.34 10.81
CA THR A 114 -7.71 11.91 12.06
C THR A 114 -6.74 10.75 11.80
N MET A 115 -7.14 9.81 10.96
CA MET A 115 -6.30 8.68 10.58
C MET A 115 -5.16 9.08 9.64
N TYR A 116 -5.34 10.11 8.80
CA TYR A 116 -4.28 10.61 7.93
C TYR A 116 -3.12 11.21 8.74
N ASP A 117 -3.41 12.03 9.75
CA ASP A 117 -2.37 12.58 10.64
C ASP A 117 -1.56 11.45 11.30
N PHE A 118 -2.27 10.41 11.78
CA PHE A 118 -1.61 9.24 12.36
C PHE A 118 -0.83 8.42 11.32
N PHE A 119 -1.37 8.26 10.12
CA PHE A 119 -0.72 7.59 9.00
C PHE A 119 0.61 8.26 8.67
N LEU A 120 0.66 9.60 8.59
CA LEU A 120 1.90 10.34 8.36
C LEU A 120 2.94 10.05 9.45
N ASP A 121 2.55 10.03 10.72
CA ASP A 121 3.45 9.67 11.81
C ASP A 121 3.99 8.25 11.67
N LEU A 122 3.18 7.28 11.23
CA LEU A 122 3.65 5.92 10.98
C LEU A 122 4.61 5.85 9.78
N ILE A 123 4.33 6.54 8.68
CA ILE A 123 5.26 6.57 7.54
C ILE A 123 6.59 7.19 7.97
N ASN A 124 6.56 8.30 8.70
CA ASN A 124 7.76 9.03 9.13
C ASN A 124 8.64 8.24 10.11
N ASN A 125 8.05 7.44 11.00
CA ASN A 125 8.76 6.81 12.11
C ASN A 125 8.95 5.28 11.97
N ILE A 126 8.13 4.61 11.16
CA ILE A 126 8.10 3.15 11.05
C ILE A 126 8.37 2.68 9.62
N GLY A 127 7.73 3.31 8.63
CA GLY A 127 7.77 2.89 7.23
C GLY A 127 6.84 1.70 6.92
N LEU A 128 6.35 1.63 5.68
CA LEU A 128 5.41 0.57 5.25
C LEU A 128 6.09 -0.80 5.09
N GLU A 129 7.42 -0.83 4.93
CA GLU A 129 8.22 -2.06 4.84
C GLU A 129 8.25 -2.83 6.16
N ASN A 130 8.18 -2.13 7.31
CA ASN A 130 7.94 -2.73 8.62
C ASN A 130 6.44 -2.94 8.82
N TYR A 131 5.85 -3.74 7.93
CA TYR A 131 4.41 -3.93 7.85
C TYR A 131 3.82 -4.50 9.15
N ASP A 132 4.60 -5.26 9.95
CA ASP A 132 4.09 -5.84 11.19
C ASP A 132 3.74 -4.77 12.22
N GLU A 133 4.66 -3.84 12.45
CA GLU A 133 4.43 -2.72 13.37
C GLU A 133 3.48 -1.70 12.78
N PHE A 134 3.63 -1.38 11.49
CA PHE A 134 2.79 -0.40 10.79
C PHE A 134 1.32 -0.79 10.82
N TYR A 135 0.95 -1.97 10.30
CA TYR A 135 -0.46 -2.36 10.18
C TYR A 135 -1.08 -2.68 11.53
N SER A 136 -0.34 -3.32 12.45
CA SER A 136 -0.84 -3.58 13.80
C SER A 136 -1.21 -2.27 14.51
N THR A 137 -0.35 -1.26 14.39
CA THR A 137 -0.55 0.05 15.02
C THR A 137 -1.67 0.83 14.33
N TYR A 138 -1.71 0.83 13.00
CA TYR A 138 -2.71 1.54 12.21
C TYR A 138 -4.14 1.04 12.49
N PHE A 139 -4.40 -0.27 12.39
CA PHE A 139 -5.76 -0.79 12.57
C PHE A 139 -6.22 -0.77 14.03
N ALA A 140 -5.29 -0.91 15.00
CA ALA A 140 -5.59 -0.64 16.40
C ALA A 140 -6.13 0.77 16.58
N LYS A 141 -5.45 1.78 15.99
CA LYS A 141 -5.87 3.17 16.10
C LYS A 141 -7.20 3.44 15.38
N LEU A 142 -7.40 2.85 14.21
CA LEU A 142 -8.64 3.00 13.45
C LEU A 142 -9.86 2.53 14.25
N LYS A 143 -9.74 1.42 14.99
CA LYS A 143 -10.80 0.95 15.88
C LYS A 143 -11.18 1.99 16.93
N GLU A 144 -10.20 2.63 17.57
CA GLU A 144 -10.45 3.68 18.57
C GLU A 144 -11.15 4.88 17.93
N VAL A 145 -10.60 5.40 16.82
CA VAL A 145 -11.15 6.58 16.13
C VAL A 145 -12.57 6.34 15.66
N ARG A 146 -12.86 5.14 15.13
CA ARG A 146 -14.23 4.79 14.72
C ARG A 146 -15.19 4.82 15.90
N ALA A 147 -14.82 4.17 17.01
CA ALA A 147 -15.67 4.13 18.21
C ALA A 147 -15.93 5.54 18.76
N ASP A 148 -14.92 6.40 18.75
CA ASP A 148 -15.04 7.79 19.22
C ASP A 148 -15.95 8.65 18.32
N VAL A 149 -15.86 8.49 16.99
CA VAL A 149 -16.60 9.33 16.03
C VAL A 149 -18.01 8.81 15.78
N LEU A 150 -18.17 7.50 15.57
CA LEU A 150 -19.44 6.88 15.20
C LEU A 150 -20.20 6.33 16.40
N ASN A 151 -19.57 6.21 17.56
CA ASN A 151 -20.20 5.62 18.75
C ASN A 151 -20.87 4.27 18.43
N ASP A 152 -20.17 3.45 17.63
CA ASP A 152 -20.52 2.07 17.30
C ASP A 152 -19.30 1.15 17.47
N GLU A 153 -19.55 -0.16 17.52
CA GLU A 153 -18.49 -1.17 17.55
C GLU A 153 -18.37 -1.91 16.21
N TYR A 154 -19.18 -1.55 15.22
CA TYR A 154 -19.19 -2.19 13.91
C TYR A 154 -17.86 -1.98 13.22
N MET A 155 -17.29 -3.01 12.59
CA MET A 155 -16.06 -2.85 11.82
C MET A 155 -15.94 -3.98 10.81
N ASP A 156 -15.94 -3.65 9.52
CA ASP A 156 -15.71 -4.62 8.45
C ASP A 156 -14.41 -4.29 7.69
N THR A 157 -14.02 -5.22 6.81
CA THR A 157 -12.80 -5.06 6.00
C THR A 157 -12.92 -3.95 4.98
N ASP A 158 -14.12 -3.71 4.45
CA ASP A 158 -14.35 -2.71 3.41
C ASP A 158 -14.14 -1.31 3.97
N PHE A 159 -14.65 -1.04 5.17
CA PHE A 159 -14.39 0.19 5.89
C PHE A 159 -12.91 0.34 6.24
N MET A 160 -12.27 -0.69 6.80
CA MET A 160 -10.85 -0.61 7.14
C MET A 160 -9.95 -0.33 5.94
N PHE A 161 -10.19 -1.00 4.81
CA PHE A 161 -9.47 -0.70 3.57
C PHE A 161 -9.83 0.67 3.02
N SER A 162 -11.10 1.11 3.06
CA SER A 162 -11.47 2.42 2.54
C SER A 162 -10.69 3.55 3.22
N VAL A 163 -10.56 3.53 4.55
CA VAL A 163 -9.80 4.52 5.31
C VAL A 163 -8.31 4.42 5.00
N PHE A 164 -7.75 3.21 5.02
CA PHE A 164 -6.33 2.99 4.71
C PHE A 164 -5.95 3.41 3.29
N GLU A 165 -6.69 2.96 2.28
CA GLU A 165 -6.41 3.28 0.87
C GLU A 165 -6.60 4.77 0.59
N SER A 166 -7.56 5.44 1.25
CA SER A 166 -7.70 6.89 1.19
C SER A 166 -6.49 7.62 1.79
N ASN A 167 -5.93 7.16 2.91
CA ASN A 167 -4.72 7.74 3.49
C ASN A 167 -3.48 7.51 2.62
N VAL A 168 -3.37 6.33 1.99
CA VAL A 168 -2.32 6.03 1.00
C VAL A 168 -2.44 6.97 -0.22
N GLU A 169 -3.63 7.14 -0.78
CA GLU A 169 -3.88 8.06 -1.90
C GLU A 169 -3.56 9.50 -1.50
N THR A 170 -4.08 9.97 -0.36
CA THR A 170 -3.83 11.33 0.16
C THR A 170 -2.33 11.59 0.34
N TYR A 171 -1.59 10.61 0.88
CA TYR A 171 -0.15 10.71 1.04
C TYR A 171 0.57 10.79 -0.32
N GLY A 172 0.24 9.91 -1.27
CA GLY A 172 0.81 9.93 -2.62
C GLY A 172 0.56 11.25 -3.34
N GLU A 173 -0.62 11.82 -3.18
CA GLU A 173 -1.01 13.12 -3.71
C GLU A 173 -0.29 14.28 -3.03
N SER A 174 -0.02 14.19 -1.73
CA SER A 174 0.80 15.18 -1.02
C SER A 174 2.23 15.25 -1.58
N LEU A 175 2.75 14.13 -2.09
CA LEU A 175 4.06 14.06 -2.73
C LEU A 175 4.03 14.58 -4.17
N THR A 176 3.06 14.11 -4.96
CA THR A 176 3.06 14.28 -6.43
C THR A 176 2.24 15.48 -6.90
N GLY A 177 1.31 15.96 -6.08
CA GLY A 177 0.30 16.95 -6.45
C GLY A 177 -0.91 16.30 -7.09
N THR A 178 -1.88 17.14 -7.44
CA THR A 178 -3.13 16.68 -8.07
C THR A 178 -3.43 17.49 -9.32
N GLU A 179 -4.01 16.81 -10.31
CA GLU A 179 -4.61 17.48 -11.46
C GLU A 179 -6.09 17.80 -11.16
N GLU A 180 -6.59 18.88 -11.76
CA GLU A 180 -8.01 19.20 -11.72
C GLU A 180 -8.80 18.07 -12.40
N LYS A 181 -9.74 17.46 -11.67
CA LYS A 181 -10.70 16.51 -12.24
C LYS A 181 -12.07 17.17 -12.28
N LEU A 182 -12.69 17.10 -13.45
CA LEU A 182 -14.08 17.53 -13.67
C LEU A 182 -15.01 16.31 -13.65
N ALA A 183 -16.23 16.51 -13.18
CA ALA A 183 -17.31 15.55 -13.42
C ALA A 183 -17.63 15.46 -14.92
N ASP A 184 -18.43 14.48 -15.31
CA ASP A 184 -18.85 14.27 -16.71
C ASP A 184 -19.63 15.44 -17.31
N ASP A 185 -20.08 16.40 -16.50
CA ASP A 185 -20.69 17.64 -16.97
C ASP A 185 -19.67 18.68 -17.46
N GLU A 186 -18.37 18.36 -17.37
CA GLU A 186 -17.21 19.19 -17.72
C GLU A 186 -17.22 20.57 -17.02
N LYS A 187 -17.91 20.67 -15.87
CA LYS A 187 -18.11 21.95 -15.17
C LYS A 187 -17.91 21.85 -13.67
N THR A 188 -18.37 20.76 -13.08
CA THR A 188 -18.26 20.55 -11.65
C THR A 188 -16.87 20.02 -11.37
N VAL A 189 -16.06 20.83 -10.68
CA VAL A 189 -14.75 20.37 -10.19
C VAL A 189 -15.00 19.34 -9.08
N ILE A 190 -14.57 18.10 -9.33
CA ILE A 190 -14.63 17.00 -8.36
C ILE A 190 -13.32 16.82 -7.62
N LYS A 191 -12.24 17.42 -8.14
CA LYS A 191 -10.94 17.48 -7.48
C LYS A 191 -10.19 18.71 -7.94
N GLU A 192 -9.78 19.56 -7.01
CA GLU A 192 -8.95 20.72 -7.34
C GLU A 192 -7.50 20.29 -7.63
N ALA A 193 -6.83 21.06 -8.48
CA ALA A 193 -5.40 20.91 -8.67
C ALA A 193 -4.65 21.39 -7.41
N SER A 194 -3.61 20.67 -7.04
CA SER A 194 -2.77 21.00 -5.89
C SER A 194 -1.30 20.81 -6.24
N THR A 195 -0.43 21.52 -5.53
CA THR A 195 1.02 21.40 -5.69
C THR A 195 1.58 20.42 -4.68
N GLY A 196 2.19 19.34 -5.16
CA GLY A 196 2.87 18.36 -4.33
C GLY A 196 4.28 18.78 -3.91
N ILE A 197 4.85 18.04 -2.97
CA ILE A 197 6.23 18.23 -2.50
C ILE A 197 7.23 18.09 -3.66
N TYR A 198 7.08 17.10 -4.54
CA TYR A 198 7.98 16.87 -5.66
C TYR A 198 7.92 17.99 -6.69
N GLN A 199 6.73 18.56 -6.93
CA GLN A 199 6.59 19.74 -7.79
C GLN A 199 7.30 20.97 -7.20
N THR A 200 7.29 21.09 -5.87
CA THR A 200 8.01 22.15 -5.15
C THR A 200 9.53 21.96 -5.24
N MET A 201 10.01 20.72 -5.12
CA MET A 201 11.43 20.39 -5.14
C MET A 201 12.04 20.45 -6.55
N PHE A 202 11.34 19.90 -7.55
CA PHE A 202 11.89 19.66 -8.88
C PHE A 202 11.24 20.54 -9.98
N GLY A 203 10.19 21.29 -9.65
CA GLY A 203 9.43 22.13 -10.57
C GLY A 203 8.08 21.51 -10.96
N THR A 204 7.15 22.32 -11.45
CA THR A 204 5.77 21.91 -11.75
C THR A 204 5.67 20.81 -12.81
N ASP A 205 6.60 20.79 -13.76
CA ASP A 205 6.68 19.80 -14.85
C ASP A 205 7.76 18.74 -14.60
N TYR A 206 8.03 18.42 -13.33
CA TYR A 206 9.08 17.46 -12.97
C TYR A 206 8.85 16.09 -13.62
N LYS A 207 9.96 15.40 -13.85
CA LYS A 207 9.95 14.00 -14.26
C LYS A 207 11.02 13.24 -13.48
N LEU A 208 10.60 12.19 -12.79
CA LEU A 208 11.49 11.23 -12.15
C LEU A 208 11.59 9.99 -13.04
N THR A 209 12.79 9.45 -13.18
CA THR A 209 13.00 8.21 -13.92
C THR A 209 13.80 7.25 -13.05
N ALA A 210 13.18 6.13 -12.67
CA ALA A 210 13.88 5.04 -12.01
C ALA A 210 14.57 4.13 -13.05
N THR A 211 15.79 3.70 -12.75
CA THR A 211 16.57 2.77 -13.58
C THR A 211 17.40 1.83 -12.71
N VAL A 212 17.58 0.58 -13.14
CA VAL A 212 18.56 -0.31 -12.51
C VAL A 212 19.95 0.03 -13.06
N LYS A 213 20.84 0.55 -12.21
CA LYS A 213 22.22 0.93 -12.59
C LYS A 213 23.20 -0.22 -12.46
N ASP A 214 23.02 -1.03 -11.43
CA ASP A 214 23.84 -2.20 -11.18
C ASP A 214 22.98 -3.38 -10.75
N LYS A 215 23.48 -4.58 -11.03
CA LYS A 215 22.85 -5.83 -10.64
C LYS A 215 23.88 -6.87 -10.29
N LYS A 216 23.81 -7.34 -9.05
CA LYS A 216 24.54 -8.52 -8.58
C LYS A 216 23.62 -9.73 -8.56
N ILE A 217 23.87 -10.71 -9.41
CA ILE A 217 23.27 -12.03 -9.30
C ILE A 217 24.11 -12.85 -8.31
N LEU A 218 23.47 -13.40 -7.27
CA LEU A 218 24.17 -14.20 -6.27
C LEU A 218 24.50 -15.60 -6.81
N SER A 219 25.66 -16.12 -6.40
CA SER A 219 26.05 -17.51 -6.65
C SER A 219 25.20 -18.50 -5.82
N ASP A 220 25.23 -19.80 -6.16
CA ASP A 220 24.44 -20.82 -5.46
C ASP A 220 24.72 -20.87 -3.94
N ASP A 221 25.98 -20.71 -3.53
CA ASP A 221 26.37 -20.68 -2.12
C ASP A 221 25.84 -19.41 -1.41
N GLU A 222 25.88 -18.26 -2.10
CA GLU A 222 25.32 -17.00 -1.60
C GLU A 222 23.79 -17.05 -1.53
N VAL A 223 23.12 -17.68 -2.50
CA VAL A 223 21.66 -17.90 -2.49
C VAL A 223 21.26 -18.73 -1.28
N LYS A 224 22.01 -19.79 -0.97
CA LYS A 224 21.76 -20.61 0.21
C LYS A 224 21.90 -19.81 1.50
N ALA A 225 23.00 -19.05 1.64
CA ALA A 225 23.21 -18.18 2.79
C ALA A 225 22.10 -17.11 2.92
N TYR A 226 21.65 -16.55 1.78
CA TYR A 226 20.54 -15.61 1.75
C TYR A 226 19.23 -16.24 2.22
N ALA A 227 18.91 -17.45 1.75
CA ALA A 227 17.70 -18.17 2.15
C ALA A 227 17.69 -18.50 3.64
N ASP A 228 18.84 -18.90 4.21
CA ASP A 228 19.00 -19.09 5.65
C ASP A 228 18.75 -17.77 6.41
N GLY A 229 19.36 -16.66 5.98
CA GLY A 229 19.12 -15.35 6.59
C GLY A 229 17.68 -14.84 6.44
N TYR A 230 17.02 -15.12 5.32
CA TYR A 230 15.60 -14.84 5.14
C TYR A 230 14.77 -15.61 6.17
N LYS A 231 15.03 -16.92 6.32
CA LYS A 231 14.37 -17.79 7.30
C LYS A 231 14.50 -17.25 8.73
N ASP A 232 15.69 -16.79 9.10
CA ASP A 232 15.94 -16.19 10.41
C ASP A 232 15.15 -14.89 10.62
N ARG A 233 14.99 -14.05 9.57
CA ARG A 233 14.15 -12.85 9.66
C ARG A 233 12.67 -13.22 9.85
N ILE A 234 12.14 -14.14 9.05
CA ILE A 234 10.69 -14.42 9.06
C ILE A 234 10.23 -15.28 10.24
N VAL A 235 11.09 -16.10 10.86
CA VAL A 235 10.64 -17.00 11.94
C VAL A 235 10.10 -16.23 13.14
N THR A 236 10.72 -15.10 13.47
CA THR A 236 10.23 -14.21 14.54
C THR A 236 8.90 -13.56 14.16
N PHE A 237 8.73 -13.17 12.90
CA PHE A 237 7.45 -12.64 12.41
C PHE A 237 6.33 -13.67 12.53
N ILE A 238 6.61 -14.94 12.18
CA ILE A 238 5.63 -16.04 12.28
C ILE A 238 5.23 -16.28 13.74
N GLN A 239 6.21 -16.36 14.65
CA GLN A 239 5.94 -16.54 16.09
C GLN A 239 5.13 -15.39 16.70
N ASN A 240 5.37 -14.16 16.25
CA ASN A 240 4.56 -13.01 16.65
C ASN A 240 3.11 -13.16 16.15
N GLY A 241 2.92 -13.66 14.93
CA GLY A 241 1.62 -14.00 14.37
C GLY A 241 0.86 -15.03 15.21
N ASP A 242 1.52 -16.13 15.58
CA ASP A 242 0.94 -17.17 16.45
C ASP A 242 0.45 -16.56 17.77
N THR A 243 1.28 -15.72 18.40
CA THR A 243 0.95 -15.04 19.66
C THR A 243 -0.26 -14.11 19.50
N LYS A 244 -0.32 -13.34 18.41
CA LYS A 244 -1.47 -12.45 18.11
C LYS A 244 -2.76 -13.24 17.90
N ALA A 245 -2.66 -14.46 17.35
CA ALA A 245 -3.81 -15.30 17.04
C ALA A 245 -4.43 -16.00 18.26
N GLU A 246 -3.70 -16.14 19.38
CA GLU A 246 -4.14 -16.93 20.57
C GLU A 246 -5.49 -16.49 21.16
N ASN A 247 -5.87 -15.22 20.99
CA ASN A 247 -7.10 -14.66 21.57
C ASN A 247 -8.23 -14.48 20.55
N LEU A 248 -8.05 -14.97 19.33
CA LEU A 248 -9.06 -14.89 18.27
C LEU A 248 -9.97 -16.11 18.27
N GLU A 249 -11.16 -15.96 17.71
CA GLU A 249 -12.04 -17.09 17.43
C GLU A 249 -11.41 -18.03 16.39
N SER A 250 -11.73 -19.33 16.46
CA SER A 250 -11.06 -20.39 15.71
C SER A 250 -10.87 -20.10 14.22
N GLU A 251 -11.87 -19.56 13.52
CA GLU A 251 -11.74 -19.28 12.08
C GLU A 251 -10.74 -18.13 11.81
N LYS A 252 -10.78 -17.06 12.62
CA LYS A 252 -9.87 -15.92 12.50
C LYS A 252 -8.45 -16.32 12.91
N GLN A 253 -8.33 -17.14 13.96
CA GLN A 253 -7.07 -17.71 14.43
C GLN A 253 -6.39 -18.53 13.33
N ASP A 254 -7.11 -19.48 12.72
CA ASP A 254 -6.58 -20.35 11.67
C ASP A 254 -6.12 -19.55 10.44
N LYS A 255 -6.89 -18.53 10.03
CA LYS A 255 -6.53 -17.66 8.91
C LYS A 255 -5.29 -16.82 9.22
N MET A 256 -5.20 -16.25 10.42
CA MET A 256 -4.03 -15.47 10.84
C MET A 256 -2.76 -16.32 10.84
N ILE A 257 -2.81 -17.50 11.48
CA ILE A 257 -1.66 -18.42 11.50
C ILE A 257 -1.25 -18.79 10.07
N ALA A 258 -2.20 -19.16 9.22
CA ALA A 258 -1.92 -19.47 7.82
C ALA A 258 -1.32 -18.28 7.05
N ALA A 259 -1.76 -17.05 7.33
CA ALA A 259 -1.26 -15.85 6.70
C ALA A 259 0.23 -15.59 7.01
N TYR A 260 0.63 -15.79 8.27
CA TYR A 260 2.04 -15.71 8.67
C TYR A 260 2.85 -16.89 8.15
N ASP A 261 2.36 -18.13 8.26
CA ASP A 261 3.03 -19.33 7.75
C ASP A 261 3.32 -19.25 6.25
N ASN A 262 2.42 -18.61 5.48
CA ASN A 262 2.60 -18.39 4.05
C ASN A 262 3.83 -17.52 3.69
N LEU A 263 4.39 -16.78 4.64
CA LEU A 263 5.64 -16.03 4.48
C LEU A 263 6.87 -16.95 4.42
N ASN A 264 6.74 -18.20 4.90
CA ASN A 264 7.80 -19.19 4.94
C ASN A 264 8.11 -19.79 3.56
N VAL A 265 8.81 -19.00 2.76
CA VAL A 265 9.23 -19.37 1.40
C VAL A 265 10.73 -19.68 1.29
N ALA A 266 11.47 -19.63 2.40
CA ALA A 266 12.93 -19.77 2.42
C ALA A 266 13.42 -20.99 1.64
N ASP A 267 12.83 -22.16 1.92
CA ASP A 267 13.21 -23.44 1.31
C ASP A 267 12.85 -23.52 -0.20
N SER A 268 12.08 -22.54 -0.71
CA SER A 268 11.68 -22.44 -2.12
C SER A 268 12.50 -21.42 -2.93
N ILE A 269 13.41 -20.68 -2.28
CA ILE A 269 14.26 -19.68 -2.94
C ILE A 269 15.30 -20.41 -3.80
N ASN A 270 15.29 -20.16 -5.11
CA ASN A 270 16.18 -20.79 -6.08
C ASN A 270 17.00 -19.78 -6.91
N GLY A 271 17.04 -18.52 -6.48
CA GLY A 271 17.85 -17.47 -7.08
C GLY A 271 17.67 -16.16 -6.32
N VAL A 272 18.70 -15.32 -6.31
CA VAL A 272 18.67 -14.01 -5.65
C VAL A 272 19.45 -13.02 -6.51
N SER A 273 18.90 -11.83 -6.67
CA SER A 273 19.57 -10.69 -7.29
C SER A 273 19.45 -9.48 -6.37
N VAL A 274 20.51 -8.69 -6.29
CA VAL A 274 20.52 -7.38 -5.65
C VAL A 274 20.60 -6.34 -6.75
N CYS A 275 19.56 -5.52 -6.87
CA CYS A 275 19.44 -4.50 -7.90
C CYS A 275 19.61 -3.11 -7.29
N THR A 276 20.64 -2.38 -7.70
CA THR A 276 20.79 -0.97 -7.33
C THR A 276 19.92 -0.13 -8.25
N VAL A 277 18.81 0.37 -7.72
CA VAL A 277 17.93 1.29 -8.43
C VAL A 277 18.35 2.72 -8.14
N SER A 278 18.39 3.52 -9.19
CA SER A 278 18.69 4.95 -9.15
C SER A 278 17.52 5.72 -9.74
N VAL A 279 17.17 6.81 -9.07
CA VAL A 279 16.15 7.76 -9.48
C VAL A 279 16.85 9.02 -9.94
N CYS A 280 16.59 9.42 -11.18
CA CYS A 280 17.10 10.67 -11.73
C CYS A 280 15.98 11.67 -12.00
N ASP A 281 16.30 12.96 -11.83
CA ASP A 281 15.48 14.07 -12.32
C ASP A 281 15.54 14.21 -13.86
N ASP A 282 14.81 15.18 -14.39
CA ASP A 282 14.73 15.48 -15.83
C ASP A 282 16.06 15.95 -16.43
N LYS A 283 16.99 16.43 -15.60
CA LYS A 283 18.34 16.87 -15.97
C LYS A 283 19.36 15.72 -15.89
N GLY A 284 18.94 14.55 -15.42
CA GLY A 284 19.79 13.37 -15.25
C GLY A 284 20.61 13.37 -13.97
N ASN A 285 20.32 14.26 -13.01
CA ASN A 285 20.92 14.22 -11.69
C ASN A 285 20.28 13.08 -10.88
N GLU A 286 21.10 12.27 -10.21
CA GLU A 286 20.59 11.27 -9.28
C GLU A 286 20.08 11.97 -8.02
N VAL A 287 18.81 11.73 -7.69
CA VAL A 287 18.12 12.31 -6.52
C VAL A 287 17.83 11.28 -5.43
N ALA A 288 17.87 9.99 -5.78
CA ALA A 288 17.85 8.89 -4.83
C ALA A 288 18.48 7.63 -5.42
N SER A 289 18.94 6.74 -4.55
CA SER A 289 19.31 5.38 -4.92
C SER A 289 19.07 4.43 -3.75
N THR A 290 18.68 3.20 -4.05
CA THR A 290 18.56 2.13 -3.06
C THR A 290 18.87 0.76 -3.68
N GLU A 291 19.24 -0.19 -2.83
CA GLU A 291 19.37 -1.59 -3.21
C GLU A 291 18.06 -2.33 -2.94
N ILE A 292 17.53 -2.97 -3.97
CA ILE A 292 16.33 -3.82 -3.87
C ILE A 292 16.76 -5.26 -4.03
N ASN A 293 16.50 -6.04 -2.98
CA ASN A 293 16.73 -7.47 -2.97
C ASN A 293 15.51 -8.17 -3.59
N VAL A 294 15.76 -9.01 -4.59
CA VAL A 294 14.73 -9.82 -5.23
C VAL A 294 15.08 -11.29 -5.15
N ILE A 295 14.09 -12.10 -4.79
CA ILE A 295 14.21 -13.55 -4.65
C ILE A 295 13.43 -14.25 -5.75
N LYS A 296 13.98 -15.32 -6.27
CA LYS A 296 13.33 -16.18 -7.26
C LYS A 296 12.74 -17.38 -6.56
N ILE A 297 11.48 -17.66 -6.86
CA ILE A 297 10.75 -18.84 -6.41
C ILE A 297 10.16 -19.52 -7.64
N GLY A 298 10.69 -20.69 -7.98
CA GLY A 298 10.38 -21.37 -9.23
C GLY A 298 10.87 -20.55 -10.44
N ASN A 299 9.93 -19.97 -11.17
CA ASN A 299 10.20 -19.14 -12.36
C ASN A 299 9.86 -17.66 -12.17
N THR A 300 9.49 -17.25 -10.96
CA THR A 300 8.99 -15.90 -10.69
C THR A 300 9.86 -15.21 -9.64
N TRP A 301 10.17 -13.95 -9.88
CA TRP A 301 10.89 -13.05 -9.00
C TRP A 301 9.91 -12.22 -8.18
N TYR A 302 10.26 -12.02 -6.91
CA TYR A 302 9.52 -11.23 -5.93
C TYR A 302 10.49 -10.33 -5.19
N VAL A 303 10.01 -9.19 -4.71
CA VAL A 303 10.81 -8.33 -3.83
C VAL A 303 10.86 -8.95 -2.43
N ASP A 304 12.06 -9.06 -1.87
CA ASP A 304 12.23 -9.29 -0.43
C ASP A 304 12.27 -7.93 0.29
N ASN A 305 11.10 -7.48 0.71
CA ASN A 305 10.95 -6.22 1.42
C ASN A 305 11.45 -6.30 2.87
N THR A 306 11.71 -7.50 3.41
CA THR A 306 12.30 -7.66 4.76
C THR A 306 13.78 -7.31 4.81
N ASN A 307 14.39 -7.08 3.64
CA ASN A 307 15.80 -6.82 3.47
C ASN A 307 16.07 -5.68 2.47
N SER A 308 15.06 -4.89 2.12
CA SER A 308 15.18 -3.75 1.19
C SER A 308 14.68 -2.50 1.90
N ASP A 309 15.55 -1.50 2.09
CA ASP A 309 15.18 -0.20 2.66
C ASP A 309 14.71 0.74 1.56
N THR A 310 13.43 1.11 1.60
CA THR A 310 12.83 1.97 0.56
C THR A 310 12.68 3.41 0.97
N SER A 311 13.04 3.77 2.20
CA SER A 311 13.00 5.14 2.72
C SER A 311 13.63 6.16 1.75
N PRO A 312 14.78 5.88 1.09
CA PRO A 312 15.38 6.83 0.14
C PRO A 312 14.52 7.14 -1.09
N LEU A 313 13.57 6.28 -1.45
CA LEU A 313 12.70 6.48 -2.62
C LEU A 313 11.57 7.48 -2.36
N TYR A 314 11.27 7.74 -1.10
CA TYR A 314 10.37 8.80 -0.68
C TYR A 314 11.17 10.10 -0.52
N LEU A 315 11.37 10.83 -1.63
CA LEU A 315 12.31 11.96 -1.74
C LEU A 315 12.03 13.12 -0.77
N ALA A 316 10.86 13.14 -0.11
CA ALA A 316 10.55 14.09 0.94
C ALA A 316 11.44 13.88 2.20
N TYR A 317 11.84 12.64 2.51
CA TYR A 317 12.64 12.31 3.71
C TYR A 317 14.13 12.58 3.56
N SER A 318 14.65 12.66 2.34
CA SER A 318 16.07 12.91 2.08
C SER A 318 16.48 14.38 2.31
N THR A 319 15.55 15.23 2.77
CA THR A 319 15.80 16.61 3.19
C THR A 319 15.79 16.75 4.71
N THR A 320 16.60 15.96 5.42
CA THR A 320 17.18 16.52 6.65
C THR A 320 18.13 17.62 6.21
N PRO A 321 17.94 18.89 6.61
CA PRO A 321 19.01 19.86 6.44
C PRO A 321 20.20 19.32 7.22
N ASP A 322 21.37 19.23 6.57
CA ASP A 322 22.65 19.23 7.27
C ASP A 322 22.58 20.35 8.31
N THR A 323 22.37 19.97 9.57
CA THR A 323 22.56 20.86 10.69
C THR A 323 24.04 20.77 11.01
N ASP A 324 24.82 21.57 10.29
CA ASP A 324 26.12 22.03 10.73
C ASP A 324 25.99 22.58 12.16
N LEU A 325 26.43 21.79 13.15
CA LEU A 325 26.98 22.23 14.44
C LEU A 325 27.99 21.20 14.97
#